data_AF-A0A139RES3-F1
#
_entry.id   AF-A0A139RES3-F1
#
_cell.length_a   1.000
_cell.length_b   1.000
_cell.length_c   1.000
_cell.angle_alpha   90.00
_cell.angle_beta   90.00
_cell.angle_gamma   90.00
#
_symmetry.space_group_name_H-M   'P 1'
#
loop_
_entity.id
_entity.type
_entity.pdbx_description
1 polymer ?
#
loop_
_entity_poly.entity_id
_entity_poly.type
_entity_poly.pdbx_seq_one_letter_code
_entity_poly.pdbx_strand_id
1 'polypeptide(L)'
;MEEIGQELLAIVDNGGRVQNTLIDHPVYGEIETLLKLSCRRDVQHFLEQVERSDFRPLSELTDGVHYHLVEAENEQDLLYIEKALDKLGYLVKD
;
A
#
# COMPACT_ATOMS: atom_id res chain seq x y z
N MET A 1 -5.45 10.77 1.78
CA MET A 1 -3.99 10.98 1.88
C MET A 1 -3.44 10.53 3.21
N GLU A 2 -4.02 10.98 4.33
CA GLU A 2 -3.63 10.53 5.66
C GLU A 2 -3.75 9.00 5.79
N GLU A 3 -4.82 8.41 5.24
CA GLU A 3 -5.02 6.95 5.21
C GLU A 3 -3.95 6.20 4.41
N ILE A 4 -3.68 6.62 3.15
CA ILE A 4 -2.60 6.04 2.31
C ILE A 4 -1.25 6.09 3.04
N GLY A 5 -0.95 7.21 3.69
CA GLY A 5 0.28 7.35 4.46
C GLY A 5 0.33 6.37 5.64
N GLN A 6 -0.75 6.26 6.40
CA GLN A 6 -0.83 5.35 7.54
C GLN A 6 -0.70 3.87 7.15
N GLU A 7 -1.33 3.47 6.05
CA GLU A 7 -1.21 2.12 5.48
C GLU A 7 0.25 1.80 5.11
N LEU A 8 0.87 2.63 4.27
CA LEU A 8 2.24 2.41 3.80
C LEU A 8 3.25 2.47 4.95
N LEU A 9 3.04 3.37 5.91
CA LEU A 9 3.84 3.44 7.13
C LEU A 9 3.69 2.19 8.00
N ALA A 10 2.47 1.65 8.14
CA ALA A 10 2.25 0.42 8.89
C ALA A 10 3.05 -0.76 8.30
N ILE A 11 3.20 -0.82 6.98
CA ILE A 11 4.03 -1.83 6.32
C ILE A 11 5.52 -1.61 6.61
N VAL A 12 6.05 -0.42 6.28
CA VAL A 12 7.51 -0.19 6.39
C VAL A 12 8.01 -0.12 7.83
N ASP A 13 7.18 0.30 8.79
CA ASP A 13 7.54 0.37 10.20
C ASP A 13 7.59 -1.02 10.87
N ASN A 14 6.91 -2.00 10.29
CA ASN A 14 6.94 -3.40 10.74
C ASN A 14 7.92 -4.25 9.90
N GLY A 15 8.88 -3.62 9.23
CA GLY A 15 9.96 -4.30 8.51
C GLY A 15 9.62 -4.71 7.07
N GLY A 16 8.47 -4.27 6.56
CA GLY A 16 8.01 -4.57 5.20
C GLY A 16 8.55 -3.62 4.13
N ARG A 17 8.42 -4.06 2.88
CA ARG A 17 8.68 -3.27 1.67
C ARG A 17 7.48 -3.40 0.74
N VAL A 18 6.95 -2.28 0.27
CA VAL A 18 5.83 -2.24 -0.66
C VAL A 18 6.38 -2.21 -2.08
N GLN A 19 6.20 -3.29 -2.83
CA GLN A 19 6.78 -3.41 -4.17
C GLN A 19 5.92 -2.74 -5.24
N ASN A 20 4.61 -2.97 -5.18
CA ASN A 20 3.65 -2.50 -6.18
C ASN A 20 2.33 -2.07 -5.53
N THR A 21 1.43 -1.54 -6.34
CA THR A 21 -0.01 -1.52 -6.09
C THR A 21 -0.72 -2.09 -7.31
N LEU A 22 -1.72 -2.93 -7.07
CA LEU A 22 -2.48 -3.62 -8.10
C LEU A 22 -3.98 -3.47 -7.85
N ILE A 23 -4.76 -3.27 -8.92
CA ILE A 23 -6.23 -3.25 -8.87
C ILE A 23 -6.83 -4.15 -9.94
N ASP A 24 -8.04 -4.65 -9.68
CA ASP A 24 -8.86 -5.40 -10.65
C ASP A 24 -9.91 -4.48 -11.29
N HIS A 25 -9.67 -4.00 -12.51
CA HIS A 25 -10.62 -3.16 -13.24
C HIS A 25 -11.52 -3.99 -14.18
N PRO A 26 -12.85 -3.82 -14.16
CA PRO A 26 -13.77 -4.66 -14.93
C PRO A 26 -13.57 -4.60 -16.46
N VAL A 27 -13.01 -3.49 -16.96
CA VAL A 27 -12.70 -3.29 -18.40
C VAL A 27 -11.25 -3.62 -18.76
N TYR A 28 -10.28 -3.22 -17.94
CA TYR A 28 -8.86 -3.27 -18.28
C TYR A 28 -8.18 -4.54 -17.72
N GLY A 29 -8.86 -5.28 -16.85
CA GLY A 29 -8.26 -6.37 -16.09
C GLY A 29 -7.36 -5.84 -14.97
N GLU A 30 -6.28 -6.54 -14.71
CA GLU A 30 -5.29 -6.17 -13.69
C GLU A 30 -4.48 -4.94 -14.15
N ILE A 31 -4.43 -3.91 -13.31
CA ILE A 31 -3.56 -2.75 -13.49
C ILE A 31 -2.56 -2.73 -12.34
N GLU A 32 -1.28 -2.88 -12.66
CA GLU A 32 -0.18 -2.90 -11.70
C GLU A 32 0.76 -1.71 -11.91
N THR A 33 1.18 -1.08 -10.81
CA THR A 33 2.21 -0.04 -10.82
C THR A 33 3.23 -0.26 -9.72
N LEU A 34 4.51 0.01 -10.02
CA LEU A 34 5.61 -0.19 -9.07
C LEU A 34 5.76 1.02 -8.15
N LEU A 35 5.89 0.76 -6.85
CA LEU A 35 6.11 1.78 -5.81
C LEU A 35 7.51 1.69 -5.19
N LYS A 36 7.97 0.46 -4.88
CA LYS A 36 9.30 0.18 -4.29
C LYS A 36 9.61 1.02 -3.05
N LEU A 37 8.69 1.03 -2.09
CA LEU A 37 8.84 1.78 -0.83
C LEU A 37 9.43 0.86 0.23
N SER A 38 10.55 1.27 0.82
CA SER A 38 11.31 0.43 1.77
C SER A 38 11.49 1.06 3.15
N CYS A 39 11.19 2.34 3.28
CA CYS A 39 11.33 3.07 4.53
C CYS A 39 10.40 4.29 4.60
N ARG A 40 10.29 4.90 5.79
CA ARG A 40 9.50 6.13 6.00
C ARG A 40 9.85 7.27 5.04
N ARG A 41 11.11 7.40 4.66
CA ARG A 41 11.56 8.46 3.73
C ARG A 41 10.95 8.26 2.35
N ASP A 42 10.89 7.02 1.87
CA ASP A 42 10.29 6.70 0.57
C ASP A 42 8.79 7.01 0.59
N VAL A 43 8.10 6.62 1.68
CA VAL A 43 6.67 6.92 1.86
C VAL A 43 6.42 8.42 1.87
N GLN A 44 7.23 9.19 2.60
CA GLN A 44 7.09 10.64 2.63
C GLN A 44 7.28 11.27 1.25
N HIS A 45 8.29 10.86 0.49
CA HIS A 45 8.50 11.35 -0.87
C HIS A 45 7.36 10.95 -1.81
N PHE A 46 6.81 9.75 -1.67
CA PHE A 46 5.63 9.33 -2.42
C PHE A 46 4.42 10.22 -2.11
N LEU A 47 4.14 10.49 -0.83
CA LEU A 47 3.03 11.36 -0.42
C LEU A 47 3.21 12.81 -0.94
N GLU A 48 4.44 13.34 -0.93
CA GLU A 48 4.74 14.65 -1.51
C GLU A 48 4.48 14.70 -3.03
N GLN A 49 4.74 13.60 -3.75
CA GLN A 49 4.45 13.51 -5.19
C GLN A 49 2.94 13.44 -5.43
N VAL A 50 2.22 12.68 -4.61
CA VAL A 50 0.76 12.59 -4.63
C VAL A 50 0.13 13.98 -4.39
N GLU A 51 0.61 14.74 -3.40
CA GLU A 51 0.13 16.10 -3.10
C GLU A 51 0.34 17.10 -4.24
N ARG A 52 1.43 16.94 -4.99
CA ARG A 52 1.83 17.89 -6.05
C ARG A 52 1.24 17.56 -7.41
N SER A 53 0.52 16.46 -7.53
CA SER A 53 -0.11 16.02 -8.77
C SER A 53 -1.63 15.96 -8.63
N ASP A 54 -2.37 15.97 -9.74
CA ASP A 54 -3.78 15.57 -9.78
C ASP A 54 -3.91 14.05 -9.58
N PHE A 55 -3.24 13.51 -8.57
CA PHE A 55 -3.17 12.08 -8.29
C PHE A 55 -4.55 11.61 -7.85
N ARG A 56 -5.10 10.69 -8.63
CA ARG A 56 -6.23 9.86 -8.20
C ARG A 56 -5.70 8.48 -7.88
N PRO A 57 -5.87 7.98 -6.65
CA PRO A 57 -5.54 6.61 -6.32
C PRO A 57 -6.23 5.66 -7.30
N LEU A 58 -5.50 4.65 -7.77
CA LEU A 58 -6.09 3.62 -8.63
C LEU A 58 -7.24 2.89 -7.93
N SER A 59 -7.19 2.80 -6.60
CA SER A 59 -8.25 2.22 -5.77
C SER A 59 -9.61 2.94 -5.91
N GLU A 60 -9.68 4.18 -6.39
CA GLU A 60 -10.96 4.83 -6.72
C GLU A 60 -11.71 4.12 -7.85
N LEU A 61 -11.02 3.32 -8.67
CA LEU A 61 -11.61 2.55 -9.75
C LEU A 61 -12.25 1.24 -9.28
N THR A 62 -12.03 0.86 -8.02
CA THR A 62 -12.38 -0.45 -7.43
C THR A 62 -13.00 -0.30 -6.04
N ASP A 63 -13.73 0.79 -5.80
CA ASP A 63 -14.39 1.07 -4.51
C ASP A 63 -13.44 1.02 -3.30
N GLY A 64 -12.16 1.37 -3.51
CA GLY A 64 -11.12 1.39 -2.48
C GLY A 64 -10.31 0.09 -2.38
N VAL A 65 -10.75 -1.00 -3.01
CA VAL A 65 -10.08 -2.31 -2.89
C VAL A 65 -8.89 -2.41 -3.83
N HIS A 66 -7.73 -2.73 -3.28
CA HIS A 66 -6.49 -2.89 -4.03
C HIS A 66 -5.55 -3.86 -3.31
N TYR A 67 -4.50 -4.26 -4.00
CA TYR A 67 -3.52 -5.23 -3.52
C TYR A 67 -2.12 -4.65 -3.51
N HIS A 68 -1.32 -5.14 -2.59
CA HIS A 68 0.11 -4.85 -2.50
C HIS A 68 0.89 -6.16 -2.44
N LEU A 69 1.94 -6.25 -3.27
CA LEU A 69 3.02 -7.21 -3.05
C LEU A 69 3.93 -6.64 -1.96
N VAL A 70 3.88 -7.27 -0.79
CA VAL A 70 4.70 -6.91 0.37
C VAL A 70 5.79 -7.95 0.56
N GLU A 71 7.03 -7.49 0.67
CA GLU A 71 8.18 -8.31 1.02
C GLU A 71 8.67 -7.97 2.43
N ALA A 72 9.15 -8.96 3.16
CA ALA A 72 9.83 -8.77 4.43
C ALA A 72 10.98 -9.79 4.57
N GLU A 73 11.84 -9.57 5.56
CA GLU A 73 13.02 -10.44 5.78
C GLU A 73 12.62 -11.86 6.21
N ASN A 74 11.49 -11.99 6.91
CA ASN A 74 10.98 -13.26 7.43
C ASN A 74 9.46 -13.24 7.57
N GLU A 75 8.85 -14.41 7.75
CA GLU A 75 7.39 -14.56 7.93
C GLU A 75 6.85 -13.87 9.19
N GLN A 76 7.68 -13.71 10.22
CA GLN A 76 7.26 -13.08 11.47
C GLN A 76 6.99 -11.58 11.28
N ASP A 77 7.77 -10.92 10.42
CA ASP A 77 7.57 -9.52 10.05
C ASP A 77 6.29 -9.36 9.20
N LEU A 78 6.02 -10.28 8.27
CA LEU A 78 4.75 -10.31 7.53
C LEU A 78 3.55 -10.42 8.47
N LEU A 79 3.62 -11.27 9.50
CA LEU A 79 2.56 -11.38 10.50
C LEU A 79 2.37 -10.09 11.33
N TYR A 80 3.45 -9.35 11.60
CA TYR A 80 3.34 -8.04 12.27
C TYR A 80 2.67 -6.99 11.38
N ILE A 81 3.00 -7.00 10.08
CA ILE A 81 2.40 -6.13 9.08
C ILE A 81 0.89 -6.40 8.97
N GLU A 82 0.48 -7.66 8.79
CA GLU A 82 -0.94 -8.04 8.74
C GLU A 82 -1.69 -7.58 9.99
N LYS A 83 -1.13 -7.81 11.18
CA LYS A 83 -1.74 -7.35 12.44
C LYS A 83 -1.83 -5.84 12.56
N ALA A 84 -0.86 -5.10 12.02
CA ALA A 84 -0.88 -3.64 12.04
C ALA A 84 -1.96 -3.10 11.09
N LEU A 85 -2.04 -3.64 9.87
CA LEU A 85 -3.06 -3.29 8.88
C LEU A 85 -4.47 -3.64 9.37
N ASP A 86 -4.65 -4.80 10.01
CA ASP A 86 -5.92 -5.21 10.59
C ASP A 86 -6.39 -4.25 11.70
N LYS A 87 -5.49 -3.88 12.62
CA LYS A 87 -5.81 -2.91 13.68
C LYS A 87 -6.21 -1.54 13.15
N LEU A 88 -5.67 -1.15 12.00
CA LEU A 88 -5.98 0.12 11.34
C LEU A 88 -7.23 0.03 10.45
N GLY A 89 -7.74 -1.17 10.18
CA GLY A 89 -8.90 -1.40 9.32
C GLY A 89 -8.58 -1.39 7.81
N TYR A 90 -7.30 -1.50 7.44
CA TYR A 90 -6.86 -1.54 6.04
C TYR A 90 -6.75 -2.97 5.47
N LEU A 91 -6.72 -3.98 6.34
CA LEU A 91 -6.72 -5.38 5.89
C LEU A 91 -8.14 -5.83 5.53
N VAL A 92 -8.35 -6.19 4.27
CA VAL A 92 -9.57 -6.88 3.83
C VAL A 92 -9.51 -8.34 4.31
N LYS A 93 -10.59 -8.80 4.93
CA LYS A 93 -10.75 -10.19 5.40
C LYS A 93 -11.84 -10.87 4.58
N ASP A 94 -11.58 -12.12 4.21
CA ASP A 94 -12.59 -13.04 3.68
C ASP A 94 -13.57 -13.51 4.77
#